data_AF-A0ABD2J8G7-F1
#
_entry.id   AF-A0ABD2J8G7-F1
#
_cell.length_a   1.000
_cell.length_b   1.000
_cell.length_c   1.000
_cell.angle_alpha   90.00
_cell.angle_beta   90.00
_cell.angle_gamma   90.00
#
_symmetry.space_group_name_H-M   'P 1'
#
loop_
_entity.id
_entity.type
_entity.pdbx_description
1 polymer ?
#
loop_
_entity_poly.entity_id
_entity_poly.type
_entity_poly.pdbx_seq_one_letter_code
_entity_poly.pdbx_strand_id
1 'polypeptide(L)'
;MVGQMLDTGTNELDTFSWARYASIVQHKTSHYSFFLPLVVGFHLADRTPTNQTELRRIAYRIGDLFQAKTAQDDYLDCFGDPAVTGKSNLTDFAERKCTWITCTLIDKLSKDAPDKLAFFREYFGGKSEQHLQLARQIVLDEHIGQEFAHKQAIFEYQGAPNQFILSFRVNGGGNSVGIG
;
A
#
# COMPACT_ATOMS: atom_id res chain seq x y z
N MET A 1 6.32 -16.19 -0.80
CA MET A 1 5.29 -16.57 -1.81
C MET A 1 3.89 -16.07 -1.46
N VAL A 2 3.46 -16.01 -0.19
CA VAL A 2 2.11 -15.54 0.18
C VAL A 2 1.84 -14.07 -0.20
N GLY A 3 2.81 -13.15 -0.01
CA GLY A 3 2.62 -11.73 -0.37
C GLY A 3 2.38 -11.48 -1.86
N GLN A 4 3.17 -12.10 -2.74
CA GLN A 4 2.98 -12.05 -4.21
C GLN A 4 1.68 -12.73 -4.66
N MET A 5 1.30 -13.85 -4.00
CA MET A 5 0.01 -14.49 -4.25
C MET A 5 -1.18 -13.64 -3.80
N LEU A 6 -1.07 -12.86 -2.71
CA LEU A 6 -2.11 -11.93 -2.27
C LEU A 6 -2.20 -10.68 -3.16
N ASP A 7 -1.07 -10.28 -3.75
CA ASP A 7 -0.98 -9.19 -4.73
C ASP A 7 -1.64 -9.57 -6.06
N THR A 8 -1.53 -10.85 -6.46
CA THR A 8 -2.01 -11.36 -7.76
C THR A 8 -3.35 -12.12 -7.67
N GLY A 9 -3.76 -12.53 -6.46
CA GLY A 9 -4.77 -13.56 -6.24
C GLY A 9 -6.23 -13.08 -6.21
N THR A 10 -6.48 -11.77 -6.23
CA THR A 10 -7.86 -11.23 -6.28
C THR A 10 -7.81 -9.82 -6.89
N ASN A 11 -8.15 -9.72 -8.17
CA ASN A 11 -8.08 -8.47 -8.96
C ASN A 11 -9.42 -7.73 -9.00
N GLU A 12 -10.34 -8.08 -8.10
CA GLU A 12 -11.67 -7.47 -8.01
C GLU A 12 -11.62 -6.23 -7.10
N LEU A 13 -11.96 -5.08 -7.67
CA LEU A 13 -11.94 -3.78 -6.98
C LEU A 13 -12.81 -3.74 -5.71
N ASP A 14 -13.89 -4.53 -5.64
CA ASP A 14 -14.77 -4.57 -4.46
C ASP A 14 -14.12 -5.21 -3.24
N THR A 15 -13.00 -5.91 -3.43
CA THR A 15 -12.20 -6.47 -2.32
C THR A 15 -11.10 -5.50 -1.84
N PHE A 16 -10.98 -4.32 -2.47
CA PHE A 16 -9.96 -3.35 -2.11
C PHE A 16 -10.40 -2.65 -0.84
N SER A 17 -9.60 -2.84 0.20
CA SER A 17 -9.81 -2.22 1.50
C SER A 17 -8.46 -1.90 2.11
N TRP A 18 -8.45 -0.93 3.01
CA TRP A 18 -7.26 -0.63 3.82
C TRP A 18 -6.77 -1.85 4.61
N ALA A 19 -7.67 -2.73 5.04
CA ALA A 19 -7.31 -3.98 5.70
C ALA A 19 -6.55 -4.93 4.76
N ARG A 20 -6.98 -5.02 3.50
CA ARG A 20 -6.30 -5.82 2.48
C ARG A 20 -4.95 -5.20 2.10
N TYR A 21 -4.89 -3.88 1.88
CA TYR A 21 -3.64 -3.18 1.63
C TYR A 21 -2.63 -3.43 2.76
N ALA A 22 -3.06 -3.27 4.02
CA ALA A 22 -2.23 -3.57 5.19
C ALA A 22 -1.73 -5.02 5.17
N SER A 23 -2.58 -5.99 4.83
CA SER A 23 -2.17 -7.39 4.71
C SER A 23 -1.15 -7.63 3.59
N ILE A 24 -1.33 -6.99 2.42
CA ILE A 24 -0.38 -7.08 1.29
C ILE A 24 0.97 -6.50 1.71
N VAL A 25 1.01 -5.28 2.25
CA VAL A 25 2.23 -4.64 2.74
C VAL A 25 2.89 -5.50 3.82
N GLN A 26 2.10 -6.06 4.74
CA GLN A 26 2.60 -6.91 5.81
C GLN A 26 3.27 -8.19 5.28
N HIS A 27 2.70 -8.83 4.27
CA HIS A 27 3.24 -10.07 3.74
C HIS A 27 4.34 -9.86 2.68
N LYS A 28 4.29 -8.74 1.96
CA LYS A 28 5.25 -8.40 0.89
C LYS A 28 6.49 -7.72 1.46
N THR A 29 6.32 -6.75 2.35
CA THR A 29 7.42 -5.94 2.89
C THR A 29 7.96 -6.52 4.19
N SER A 30 7.11 -6.88 5.17
CA SER A 30 7.60 -7.35 6.48
C SER A 30 8.29 -8.71 6.39
N HIS A 31 7.69 -9.65 5.65
CA HIS A 31 8.18 -11.02 5.61
C HIS A 31 9.41 -11.17 4.72
N TYR A 32 9.44 -10.52 3.56
CA TYR A 32 10.56 -10.63 2.61
C TYR A 32 11.74 -9.74 3.00
N SER A 33 11.50 -8.48 3.40
CA SER A 33 12.58 -7.52 3.64
C SER A 33 13.17 -7.58 5.05
N PHE A 34 12.45 -8.13 6.03
CA PHE A 34 12.92 -8.16 7.43
C PHE A 34 12.98 -9.55 8.03
N PHE A 35 11.88 -10.31 7.98
CA PHE A 35 11.85 -11.64 8.60
C PHE A 35 12.86 -12.60 7.95
N LEU A 36 12.90 -12.66 6.62
CA LEU A 36 13.78 -13.57 5.90
C LEU A 36 15.28 -13.26 6.11
N PRO A 37 15.76 -12.00 5.98
CA PRO A 37 17.16 -11.67 6.29
C PRO A 37 17.55 -11.95 7.74
N LEU A 38 16.64 -11.71 8.70
CA LEU A 38 16.89 -12.03 10.10
C LEU A 38 17.07 -13.55 10.30
N VAL A 39 16.16 -14.38 9.74
CA VAL A 39 16.25 -15.84 9.84
C VAL A 39 17.51 -16.37 9.17
N VAL A 40 17.88 -15.84 7.99
CA VAL A 40 19.12 -16.21 7.30
C VAL A 40 20.34 -15.85 8.13
N GLY A 41 20.38 -14.65 8.73
CA GLY A 41 21.46 -14.23 9.62
C GLY A 41 21.61 -15.13 10.85
N PHE A 42 20.49 -15.59 11.43
CA PHE A 42 20.50 -16.57 12.51
C PHE A 42 21.06 -17.93 12.06
N HIS A 43 20.64 -18.43 10.89
CA HIS A 43 21.19 -19.67 10.32
C HIS A 43 22.69 -19.58 10.04
N LEU A 44 23.17 -18.46 9.50
CA LEU A 44 24.60 -18.25 9.22
C LEU A 44 25.45 -18.14 10.50
N ALA A 45 24.84 -17.79 11.63
CA ALA A 45 25.51 -17.73 12.93
C ALA A 45 25.45 -19.06 13.70
N ASP A 46 25.00 -20.16 13.07
CA ASP A 46 24.70 -21.45 13.71
C ASP A 46 23.80 -21.31 14.95
N ARG A 47 22.91 -20.31 14.95
CA ARG A 47 21.95 -20.08 16.02
C ARG A 47 20.55 -20.29 15.50
N THR A 48 19.86 -21.29 16.02
CA THR A 48 18.42 -21.38 15.82
C THR A 48 17.75 -20.30 16.65
N PRO A 49 16.93 -19.42 16.06
CA PRO A 49 16.21 -18.43 16.84
C PRO A 49 15.29 -19.18 17.83
N THR A 50 15.56 -19.01 19.13
CA THR A 50 14.86 -19.71 20.22
C THR A 50 13.36 -19.40 20.24
N ASN A 51 12.96 -18.28 19.63
CA ASN A 51 11.57 -17.87 19.53
C ASN A 51 11.28 -17.17 18.18
N GLN A 52 10.92 -17.95 17.16
CA GLN A 52 10.51 -17.42 15.85
C GLN A 52 9.26 -16.53 15.93
N THR A 53 8.41 -16.73 16.94
CA THR A 53 7.19 -15.93 17.13
C THR A 53 7.52 -14.48 17.49
N GLU A 54 8.52 -14.25 18.34
CA GLU A 54 8.96 -12.90 18.70
C GLU A 54 9.66 -12.18 17.53
N LEU A 55 10.49 -12.90 16.78
CA LEU A 55 11.10 -12.36 15.56
C LEU A 55 10.05 -11.96 14.52
N ARG A 56 9.01 -12.79 14.37
CA ARG A 56 7.88 -12.47 13.50
C ARG A 56 7.11 -11.24 14.00
N ARG A 57 6.89 -11.12 15.31
CA ARG A 57 6.24 -9.96 15.93
C ARG A 57 7.03 -8.66 15.69
N ILE A 58 8.36 -8.70 15.85
CA ILE A 58 9.24 -7.56 15.57
C ILE A 58 9.22 -7.23 14.08
N ALA A 59 9.35 -8.22 13.20
CA ALA A 59 9.31 -8.01 11.75
C ALA A 59 7.97 -7.39 11.32
N TYR A 60 6.84 -7.82 11.89
CA TYR A 60 5.54 -7.21 11.61
C TYR A 60 5.45 -5.76 12.09
N ARG A 61 5.92 -5.45 13.31
CA ARG A 61 5.98 -4.06 13.78
C ARG A 61 6.88 -3.18 12.91
N ILE A 62 7.97 -3.72 12.40
CA ILE A 62 8.83 -2.98 11.46
C ILE A 62 8.10 -2.76 10.14
N GLY A 63 7.43 -3.78 9.60
CA GLY A 63 6.64 -3.64 8.38
C GLY A 63 5.54 -2.61 8.43
N ASP A 64 4.86 -2.54 9.58
CA ASP A 64 3.90 -1.51 9.95
C ASP A 64 4.51 -0.08 9.84
N LEU A 65 5.77 0.10 10.26
CA LEU A 65 6.51 1.36 10.08
C LEU A 65 6.95 1.60 8.63
N PHE A 66 7.22 0.52 7.88
CA PHE A 66 7.60 0.56 6.48
C PHE A 66 6.41 0.71 5.52
N GLN A 67 5.18 0.78 6.03
CA GLN A 67 4.01 1.15 5.24
C GLN A 67 4.18 2.55 4.62
N ALA A 68 4.88 3.45 5.30
CA ALA A 68 5.23 4.78 4.78
C ALA A 68 6.03 4.70 3.49
N LYS A 69 7.08 3.90 3.55
CA LYS A 69 7.97 3.68 2.42
C LYS A 69 7.25 2.96 1.29
N THR A 70 6.39 1.99 1.61
CA THR A 70 5.62 1.27 0.59
C THR A 70 4.62 2.19 -0.12
N ALA A 71 4.02 3.14 0.60
CA ALA A 71 3.17 4.15 -0.01
C ALA A 71 3.95 5.18 -0.84
N GLN A 72 5.21 5.47 -0.49
CA GLN A 72 6.13 6.25 -1.33
C GLN A 72 6.50 5.50 -2.62
N ASP A 73 6.77 4.19 -2.51
CA ASP A 73 7.04 3.34 -3.67
C ASP A 73 5.81 3.29 -4.59
N ASP A 74 4.59 3.11 -4.04
CA ASP A 74 3.32 3.19 -4.79
C ASP A 74 3.12 4.58 -5.46
N TYR A 75 3.50 5.66 -4.76
CA TYR A 75 3.46 7.03 -5.30
C TYR A 75 4.44 7.20 -6.47
N LEU A 76 5.68 6.77 -6.31
CA LEU A 76 6.70 6.84 -7.35
C LEU A 76 6.32 5.97 -8.56
N ASP A 77 5.68 4.83 -8.34
CA ASP A 77 5.22 3.96 -9.42
C ASP A 77 4.09 4.59 -10.26
N CYS A 78 3.29 5.52 -9.72
CA CYS A 78 2.20 6.19 -10.46
C CYS A 78 2.57 7.59 -10.98
N PHE A 79 3.32 8.36 -10.18
CA PHE A 79 3.64 9.76 -10.43
C PHE A 79 5.10 9.99 -10.83
N GLY A 80 5.98 9.02 -10.59
CA GLY A 80 7.39 9.12 -10.96
C GLY A 80 7.58 9.20 -12.47
N ASP A 81 8.64 9.91 -12.86
CA ASP A 81 9.07 9.97 -14.26
C ASP A 81 9.63 8.60 -14.68
N PRO A 82 9.09 7.95 -15.73
CA PRO A 82 9.62 6.70 -16.26
C PRO A 82 11.12 6.75 -16.58
N ALA A 83 11.66 7.93 -16.92
CA ALA A 83 13.09 8.13 -17.15
C ALA A 83 13.94 7.98 -15.88
N VAL A 84 13.35 8.22 -14.70
CA VAL A 84 14.02 8.14 -13.39
C VAL A 84 13.75 6.80 -12.70
N THR A 85 12.50 6.30 -12.78
CA THR A 85 12.11 5.03 -12.13
C THR A 85 12.50 3.81 -12.95
N GLY A 86 12.71 3.96 -14.27
CA GLY A 86 12.99 2.85 -15.19
C GLY A 86 11.82 1.89 -15.39
N LYS A 87 10.62 2.22 -14.88
CA LYS A 87 9.40 1.41 -14.95
C LYS A 87 8.25 2.24 -15.54
N SER A 88 7.35 1.57 -16.27
CA SER A 88 6.13 2.22 -16.75
C SER A 88 5.20 2.56 -15.58
N ASN A 89 4.65 3.77 -15.61
CA ASN A 89 3.70 4.26 -14.61
C ASN A 89 2.27 3.71 -14.76
N LEU A 90 2.06 2.81 -15.73
CA LEU A 90 0.77 2.17 -16.00
C LEU A 90 0.74 0.71 -15.55
N THR A 91 1.88 0.13 -15.14
CA THR A 91 1.97 -1.30 -14.80
C THR A 91 1.06 -1.67 -13.63
N ASP A 92 1.01 -0.86 -12.57
CA ASP A 92 0.18 -1.18 -11.40
C ASP A 92 -1.33 -1.02 -11.68
N PHE A 93 -1.69 -0.12 -12.61
CA PHE A 93 -3.05 0.00 -13.13
C PHE A 93 -3.42 -1.20 -14.02
N ALA A 94 -2.49 -1.67 -14.86
CA ALA A 94 -2.69 -2.82 -15.73
C ALA A 94 -2.89 -4.12 -14.92
N GLU A 95 -2.08 -4.30 -13.89
CA GLU A 95 -2.09 -5.48 -13.01
C GLU A 95 -3.20 -5.44 -11.97
N ARG A 96 -4.00 -4.36 -11.93
CA ARG A 96 -5.05 -4.13 -10.94
C ARG A 96 -4.53 -4.28 -9.50
N LYS A 97 -3.43 -3.61 -9.18
CA LYS A 97 -2.87 -3.69 -7.84
C LYS A 97 -3.66 -2.88 -6.83
N CYS A 98 -3.80 -3.47 -5.64
CA CYS A 98 -4.30 -2.79 -4.46
C CYS A 98 -3.15 -1.97 -3.85
N THR A 99 -2.97 -0.74 -4.34
CA THR A 99 -1.96 0.21 -3.86
C THR A 99 -2.58 1.27 -2.97
N TRP A 100 -1.75 2.03 -2.26
CA TRP A 100 -2.21 3.17 -1.46
C TRP A 100 -3.07 4.15 -2.28
N ILE A 101 -2.65 4.43 -3.51
CA ILE A 101 -3.34 5.34 -4.43
C ILE A 101 -4.75 4.82 -4.74
N THR A 102 -4.87 3.55 -5.13
CA THR A 102 -6.15 2.97 -5.52
C THR A 102 -7.12 2.92 -4.33
N CYS A 103 -6.65 2.53 -3.14
CA CYS A 103 -7.47 2.55 -1.92
C CYS A 103 -7.95 3.97 -1.56
N THR A 104 -7.06 4.96 -1.65
CA THR A 104 -7.40 6.36 -1.35
C THR A 104 -8.39 6.92 -2.36
N LEU A 105 -8.19 6.66 -3.65
CA LEU A 105 -9.09 7.08 -4.72
C LEU A 105 -10.48 6.46 -4.55
N ILE A 106 -10.57 5.15 -4.27
CA ILE A 106 -11.85 4.48 -4.06
C ILE A 106 -12.58 5.08 -2.86
N ASP A 107 -11.90 5.29 -1.72
CA ASP A 107 -12.53 5.87 -0.52
C ASP A 107 -13.06 7.29 -0.77
N LYS A 108 -12.30 8.11 -1.52
CA LYS A 108 -12.70 9.47 -1.90
C LYS A 108 -13.87 9.47 -2.87
N LEU A 109 -13.74 8.77 -4.01
CA LEU A 109 -14.78 8.76 -5.04
C LEU A 109 -16.08 8.08 -4.57
N SER A 110 -16.00 7.11 -3.66
CA SER A 110 -17.20 6.50 -3.05
C SER A 110 -18.04 7.52 -2.29
N LYS A 111 -17.44 8.60 -1.77
CA LYS A 111 -18.10 9.66 -1.01
C LYS A 111 -18.50 10.82 -1.92
N ASP A 112 -17.60 11.24 -2.80
CA ASP A 112 -17.72 12.52 -3.50
C ASP A 112 -18.28 12.38 -4.94
N ALA A 113 -18.03 11.25 -5.62
CA ALA A 113 -18.37 11.08 -7.03
C ALA A 113 -18.48 9.58 -7.44
N PRO A 114 -19.58 8.90 -7.11
CA PRO A 114 -19.77 7.48 -7.42
C PRO A 114 -19.76 7.17 -8.92
N ASP A 115 -20.17 8.12 -9.77
CA ASP A 115 -20.14 7.96 -11.23
C ASP A 115 -18.69 7.90 -11.76
N LYS A 116 -17.79 8.71 -11.21
CA LYS A 116 -16.35 8.64 -11.53
C LYS A 116 -15.74 7.33 -11.03
N LEU A 117 -16.22 6.80 -9.90
CA LEU A 117 -15.80 5.49 -9.40
C LEU A 117 -16.23 4.37 -10.36
N ALA A 118 -17.46 4.40 -10.86
CA ALA A 118 -17.95 3.44 -11.84
C ALA A 118 -17.12 3.50 -13.14
N PHE A 119 -16.80 4.71 -13.60
CA PHE A 119 -15.92 4.91 -14.75
C PHE A 119 -14.52 4.37 -14.47
N PHE A 120 -13.87 4.74 -13.35
CA PHE A 120 -12.56 4.21 -12.96
C PHE A 120 -12.55 2.67 -12.92
N ARG A 121 -13.60 2.03 -12.40
CA ARG A 121 -13.76 0.56 -12.35
C ARG A 121 -13.73 -0.08 -13.74
N GLU A 122 -14.30 0.58 -14.74
CA GLU A 122 -14.35 0.08 -16.12
C GLU A 122 -12.96 0.08 -16.79
N TYR A 123 -12.17 1.13 -16.54
CA TYR A 123 -10.86 1.32 -17.19
C TYR A 123 -9.68 0.74 -16.41
N PHE A 124 -9.83 0.51 -15.11
CA PHE A 124 -8.80 -0.10 -14.27
C PHE A 124 -8.54 -1.56 -14.68
N GLY A 125 -7.28 -1.90 -14.97
CA GLY A 125 -6.89 -3.17 -15.60
C GLY A 125 -7.38 -3.35 -17.03
N GLY A 126 -7.62 -2.25 -17.74
CA GLY A 126 -7.86 -2.26 -19.17
C GLY A 126 -6.68 -2.84 -19.96
N LYS A 127 -6.96 -3.48 -21.09
CA LYS A 127 -5.94 -4.07 -21.98
C LYS A 127 -5.27 -3.05 -22.90
N SER A 128 -5.87 -1.87 -23.06
CA SER A 128 -5.33 -0.79 -23.87
C SER A 128 -4.64 0.25 -22.99
N GLU A 129 -3.52 0.76 -23.47
CA GLU A 129 -2.77 1.82 -22.78
C GLU A 129 -3.64 3.08 -22.57
N GLN A 130 -4.52 3.39 -23.52
CA GLN A 130 -5.49 4.50 -23.42
C GLN A 130 -6.42 4.36 -22.22
N HIS A 131 -6.93 3.15 -21.93
CA HIS A 131 -7.78 2.92 -20.76
C HIS A 131 -6.99 3.15 -19.46
N LEU A 132 -5.75 2.66 -19.41
CA LEU A 132 -4.88 2.86 -18.24
C LEU A 132 -4.52 4.33 -18.03
N GLN A 133 -4.30 5.08 -19.12
CA GLN A 133 -4.08 6.52 -19.07
C GLN A 133 -5.32 7.28 -18.56
N LEU A 134 -6.52 6.88 -18.97
CA LEU A 134 -7.77 7.47 -18.44
C LEU A 134 -7.93 7.19 -16.95
N ALA A 135 -7.68 5.96 -16.50
CA ALA A 135 -7.71 5.60 -15.08
C ALA A 135 -6.69 6.42 -14.28
N ARG A 136 -5.49 6.63 -14.82
CA ARG A 136 -4.46 7.49 -14.22
C ARG A 136 -4.89 8.96 -14.23
N GLN A 137 -5.54 9.45 -15.28
CA GLN A 137 -6.00 10.84 -15.34
C GLN A 137 -6.98 11.15 -14.20
N ILE A 138 -7.88 10.22 -13.86
CA ILE A 138 -8.79 10.38 -12.72
C ILE A 138 -8.00 10.53 -11.41
N VAL A 139 -6.92 9.77 -11.23
CA VAL A 139 -6.02 9.92 -10.07
C VAL A 139 -5.38 11.31 -10.02
N LEU A 140 -5.00 11.87 -11.17
CA LEU A 140 -4.44 13.23 -11.27
C LEU A 140 -5.49 14.31 -10.96
N ASP A 141 -6.68 14.16 -11.54
CA ASP A 141 -7.80 15.10 -11.41
C ASP A 141 -8.32 15.18 -9.98
N GLU A 142 -8.30 14.06 -9.25
CA GLU A 142 -8.69 14.01 -7.84
C GLU A 142 -7.57 14.47 -6.87
N HIS A 143 -6.45 14.96 -7.40
CA HIS A 143 -5.32 15.52 -6.64
C HIS A 143 -4.75 14.59 -5.56
N ILE A 144 -4.86 13.26 -5.75
CA ILE A 144 -4.38 12.25 -4.79
C ILE A 144 -2.89 12.40 -4.48
N GLY A 145 -2.10 12.85 -5.46
CA GLY A 145 -0.67 13.09 -5.28
C GLY A 145 -0.35 14.24 -4.31
N GLN A 146 -1.20 15.26 -4.22
CA GLN A 146 -1.03 16.37 -3.27
C GLN A 146 -1.37 15.92 -1.85
N GLU A 147 -2.41 15.09 -1.69
CA GLU A 147 -2.76 14.50 -0.39
C GLU A 147 -1.62 13.63 0.15
N PHE A 148 -0.95 12.87 -0.74
CA PHE A 148 0.23 12.10 -0.37
C PHE A 148 1.38 12.98 0.13
N ALA A 149 1.75 14.01 -0.64
CA ALA A 149 2.82 14.93 -0.28
C ALA A 149 2.54 15.66 1.05
N HIS A 150 1.29 16.07 1.28
CA HIS A 150 0.87 16.70 2.53
C HIS A 150 0.98 15.72 3.73
N LYS A 151 0.51 14.48 3.57
CA LYS A 151 0.65 13.44 4.60
C LYS A 151 2.11 13.08 4.88
N GLN A 152 2.97 13.08 3.86
CA GLN A 152 4.41 12.86 4.00
C GLN A 152 5.10 14.00 4.75
N ALA A 153 4.80 15.26 4.42
CA ALA A 153 5.39 16.42 5.09
C ALA A 153 5.04 16.45 6.59
N ILE A 154 3.81 16.09 6.96
CA ILE A 154 3.39 15.96 8.36
C ILE A 154 4.21 14.87 9.08
N PHE A 155 4.49 13.75 8.40
CA PHE A 155 5.29 12.66 8.95
C PHE A 155 6.74 13.08 9.23
N GLU A 156 7.39 13.72 8.26
CA GLU A 156 8.77 14.22 8.41
C GLU A 156 8.87 15.27 9.53
N TYR A 157 7.81 16.09 9.71
CA TYR A 157 7.74 17.10 10.76
C TYR A 157 7.48 16.52 12.17
N GLN A 158 6.64 15.48 12.30
CA GLN A 158 6.24 14.95 13.60
C GLN A 158 7.18 13.89 14.20
N GLY A 159 8.06 13.28 13.39
CA GLY A 159 9.10 12.35 13.88
C GLY A 159 8.56 11.12 14.65
N ALA A 160 7.25 10.85 14.61
CA ALA A 160 6.56 9.91 15.48
C ALA A 160 6.02 8.71 14.68
N PRO A 161 6.77 7.58 14.61
CA PRO A 161 6.37 6.39 13.85
C PRO A 161 5.00 5.81 14.23
N ASN A 162 4.53 6.01 15.47
CA ASN A 162 3.29 5.41 15.97
C ASN A 162 2.00 6.14 15.55
N GLN A 163 2.04 7.43 15.18
CA GLN A 163 0.85 8.15 14.69
C GLN A 163 0.63 7.96 13.18
N PHE A 164 1.66 7.51 12.47
CA PHE A 164 1.68 7.28 11.02
C PHE A 164 0.70 6.19 10.55
N ILE A 165 0.69 5.04 11.24
CA ILE A 165 -0.21 3.92 10.90
C ILE A 165 -1.67 4.33 11.07
N LEU A 166 -1.97 5.28 11.96
CA LEU A 166 -3.31 5.79 12.20
C LEU A 166 -3.71 6.88 11.18
N SER A 167 -2.77 7.70 10.70
CA SER A 167 -3.02 8.78 9.71
C SER A 167 -3.09 8.29 8.25
N PHE A 168 -2.52 7.11 7.96
CA PHE A 168 -2.72 6.37 6.71
C PHE A 168 -3.93 5.44 6.77
N ARG A 169 -4.53 5.23 7.95
CA ARG A 169 -5.73 4.39 8.17
C ARG A 169 -7.07 5.12 8.04
N VAL A 170 -7.07 6.42 7.74
CA VAL A 170 -8.13 7.33 8.22
C VAL A 170 -9.56 6.85 7.92
N ASN A 171 -10.32 6.70 9.02
CA ASN A 171 -11.78 6.66 9.14
C ASN A 171 -12.54 5.49 8.52
N GLY A 172 -12.24 4.26 8.96
CA GLY A 172 -13.27 3.22 9.11
C GLY A 172 -13.73 3.17 10.58
N GLY A 173 -14.93 3.66 10.87
CA GLY A 173 -15.42 3.85 12.24
C GLY A 173 -15.62 2.58 13.08
N GLY A 174 -15.66 2.79 14.41
CA GLY A 174 -16.44 1.95 15.34
C GLY A 174 -15.67 0.93 16.19
N ASN A 175 -15.02 1.39 17.26
CA ASN A 175 -15.33 1.07 18.66
C ASN A 175 -14.07 1.10 19.55
N SER A 176 -14.12 2.05 20.47
CA SER A 176 -13.41 2.02 21.74
C SER A 176 -13.70 0.70 22.46
N VAL A 177 -12.74 -0.21 22.50
CA VAL A 177 -12.65 -1.18 23.59
C VAL A 177 -11.91 -0.47 24.71
N GLY A 178 -12.71 0.13 25.60
CA GLY A 178 -12.23 0.54 26.91
C GLY A 178 -11.73 -0.69 27.65
N ILE A 179 -10.48 -0.63 28.10
CA ILE A 179 -9.94 -1.57 29.07
C ILE A 179 -10.36 -1.02 30.43
N GLY A 180 -11.39 -1.63 30.99
CA GLY A 180 -11.77 -1.58 32.40
C GLY A 180 -11.86 -3.00 32.92
#